data_AF-D3G085-F1
#
_entry.id   AF-D3G085-F1
#
_cell.length_a   1.000
_cell.length_b   1.000
_cell.length_c   1.000
_cell.angle_alpha   90.00
_cell.angle_beta   90.00
_cell.angle_gamma   90.00
#
_symmetry.space_group_name_H-M   'P 1'
#
loop_
_entity.id
_entity.type
_entity.pdbx_description
1 polymer ?
#
loop_
_entity_poly.entity_id
_entity_poly.type
_entity_poly.pdbx_seq_one_letter_code
_entity_poly.pdbx_strand_id
1 'polypeptide(L)'
;MTQQPTTLYIIGNGFDLLHGVKSSYSAFREYLKRRDKSLSFQMDCYFECEDFWGDFENNLAFLSREMVMESVDTMLDTHMITFDEEDDDFSYADYFAAIEMGTQVVTDLTESLPLRFKQWIKTLQPQEGKNEACDKLLNRDALYINFNYTEFLETVYGVPIDHILYIHGDRREQKRNLILGHGRNPDKDFAHWYERNKGEQPFHDYRRGKKGRKYKNDSLTYLTYFLEGFGACALRSLK
;
A
#
# COMPACT_ATOMS: atom_id res chain seq x y z
N MET A 1 35.04 15.61 28.93
CA MET A 1 33.60 15.50 29.21
C MET A 1 32.88 15.87 27.94
N THR A 2 32.36 14.89 27.20
CA THR A 2 31.42 15.17 26.10
C THR A 2 30.13 15.69 26.73
N GLN A 3 29.73 16.92 26.40
CA GLN A 3 28.43 17.43 26.84
C GLN A 3 27.32 16.55 26.24
N GLN A 4 26.33 16.21 27.05
CA GLN A 4 25.13 15.52 26.58
C GLN A 4 24.40 16.41 25.57
N PRO A 5 23.89 15.87 24.45
CA PRO A 5 23.14 16.65 23.48
C PRO A 5 21.90 17.28 24.15
N THR A 6 21.76 18.60 24.06
CA THR A 6 20.61 19.33 24.63
C THR A 6 19.53 19.66 23.60
N THR A 7 19.82 19.42 22.32
CA THR A 7 18.95 19.78 21.20
C THR A 7 18.56 18.55 20.41
N LEU A 8 17.28 18.45 20.07
CA LEU A 8 16.73 17.42 19.20
C LEU A 8 16.06 18.10 17.99
N TYR A 9 16.45 17.70 16.79
CA TYR A 9 15.80 18.11 15.54
C TYR A 9 14.91 16.99 15.02
N ILE A 10 13.73 17.36 14.50
CA ILE A 10 12.83 16.44 13.80
C ILE A 10 12.81 16.88 12.34
N ILE A 11 13.29 15.98 11.47
CA ILE A 11 13.47 16.25 10.05
C ILE A 11 12.47 15.41 9.27
N GLY A 12 11.75 16.04 8.35
CA GLY A 12 10.80 15.39 7.46
C GLY A 12 11.00 15.83 6.01
N ASN A 13 10.08 15.41 5.13
CA ASN A 13 10.30 15.43 3.68
C ASN A 13 10.51 16.86 3.12
N GLY A 14 10.00 17.88 3.82
CA GLY A 14 10.27 19.27 3.50
C GLY A 14 11.77 19.62 3.44
N PHE A 15 12.62 18.93 4.21
CA PHE A 15 14.06 19.06 4.13
C PHE A 15 14.60 18.59 2.77
N ASP A 16 14.23 17.40 2.30
CA ASP A 16 14.66 16.90 0.99
C ASP A 16 14.14 17.80 -0.14
N LEU A 17 12.87 18.20 -0.06
CA LEU A 17 12.25 19.11 -1.03
C LEU A 17 12.97 20.46 -1.11
N LEU A 18 13.43 21.00 0.03
CA LEU A 18 14.23 22.24 0.09
C LEU A 18 15.56 22.12 -0.68
N HIS A 19 16.11 20.90 -0.82
CA HIS A 19 17.33 20.62 -1.59
C HIS A 19 17.05 20.25 -3.05
N GLY A 20 15.83 20.55 -3.53
CA GLY A 20 15.39 20.26 -4.90
C GLY A 20 15.17 18.77 -5.19
N VAL A 21 15.16 17.92 -4.16
CA VAL A 21 14.94 16.48 -4.34
C VAL A 21 13.49 16.25 -4.71
N LYS A 22 13.24 15.43 -5.75
CA LYS A 22 11.88 15.03 -6.14
C LYS A 22 11.35 13.89 -5.25
N SER A 23 11.34 14.11 -3.93
CA SER A 23 10.96 13.14 -2.90
C SER A 23 9.48 13.21 -2.51
N SER A 24 8.65 14.02 -3.19
CA SER A 24 7.21 14.02 -2.93
C SER A 24 6.55 12.73 -3.41
N TYR A 25 5.46 12.31 -2.75
CA TYR A 25 4.70 11.15 -3.18
C TYR A 25 4.03 11.35 -4.55
N SER A 26 3.72 12.59 -4.95
CA SER A 26 3.33 12.89 -6.33
C SER A 26 4.43 12.56 -7.35
N ALA A 27 5.71 12.79 -7.00
CA ALA A 27 6.82 12.38 -7.85
C ALA A 27 6.98 10.85 -7.90
N PHE A 28 6.69 10.16 -6.80
CA PHE A 28 6.62 8.69 -6.78
C PHE A 28 5.49 8.15 -7.68
N ARG A 29 4.31 8.77 -7.67
CA ARG A 29 3.23 8.43 -8.59
C ARG A 29 3.67 8.50 -10.05
N GLU A 30 4.34 9.59 -10.43
CA GLU A 30 4.85 9.77 -11.79
C GLU A 30 5.97 8.76 -12.14
N TYR A 31 6.75 8.33 -11.15
CA TYR A 31 7.68 7.22 -11.31
C TYR A 31 6.93 5.90 -11.58
N LEU A 32 5.91 5.57 -10.80
CA LEU A 32 5.11 4.35 -10.98
C LEU A 32 4.42 4.30 -12.34
N LYS A 33 3.78 5.39 -12.79
CA LYS A 33 3.14 5.46 -14.12
C LYS A 33 4.07 5.05 -15.28
N ARG A 34 5.39 5.26 -15.13
CA ARG A 34 6.38 4.92 -16.14
C ARG A 34 6.99 3.53 -15.95
N ARG A 35 7.10 3.04 -14.72
CA ARG A 35 7.82 1.80 -14.37
C ARG A 35 6.92 0.61 -14.12
N ASP A 36 5.71 0.86 -13.64
CA ASP A 36 4.74 -0.15 -13.26
C ASP A 36 3.32 0.38 -13.46
N LYS A 37 2.83 0.28 -14.70
CA LYS A 37 1.51 0.80 -15.08
C LYS A 37 0.38 0.05 -14.37
N SER A 38 0.54 -1.25 -14.11
CA SER A 38 -0.47 -2.07 -13.44
C SER A 38 -0.61 -1.62 -12.00
N LEU A 39 0.51 -1.55 -11.27
CA LEU A 39 0.49 -1.06 -9.90
C LEU A 39 -0.04 0.38 -9.86
N SER A 40 0.42 1.26 -10.75
CA SER A 40 -0.11 2.63 -10.81
C SER A 40 -1.62 2.69 -11.02
N PHE A 41 -2.20 1.81 -11.83
CA PHE A 41 -3.65 1.74 -12.03
C PHE A 41 -4.35 1.25 -10.77
N GLN A 42 -3.83 0.21 -10.13
CA GLN A 42 -4.37 -0.31 -8.88
C GLN A 42 -4.40 0.75 -7.78
N MET A 43 -3.31 1.52 -7.62
CA MET A 43 -3.23 2.63 -6.65
C MET A 43 -4.30 3.70 -6.89
N ASP A 44 -4.71 3.94 -8.14
CA ASP A 44 -5.71 4.95 -8.49
C ASP A 44 -7.15 4.41 -8.42
N CYS A 45 -7.37 3.08 -8.43
CA CYS A 45 -8.70 2.46 -8.52
C CYS A 45 -9.19 1.72 -7.27
N TYR A 46 -8.28 1.24 -6.41
CA TYR A 46 -8.64 0.34 -5.31
C TYR A 46 -8.69 1.01 -3.93
N PHE A 47 -8.48 2.32 -3.84
CA PHE A 47 -8.44 3.05 -2.56
C PHE A 47 -9.63 4.00 -2.41
N GLU A 48 -10.29 3.97 -1.24
CA GLU A 48 -11.42 4.82 -0.87
C GLU A 48 -10.95 6.18 -0.31
N CYS A 49 -10.36 7.05 -1.16
CA CYS A 49 -9.93 8.38 -0.71
C CYS A 49 -9.89 9.42 -1.84
N GLU A 50 -10.15 10.69 -1.49
CA GLU A 50 -10.16 11.81 -2.46
C GLU A 50 -8.75 12.24 -2.89
N ASP A 51 -7.80 12.33 -1.94
CA ASP A 51 -6.40 12.70 -2.21
C ASP A 51 -5.45 11.62 -1.71
N PHE A 52 -5.43 10.49 -2.43
CA PHE A 52 -4.58 9.34 -2.10
C PHE A 52 -3.12 9.77 -1.91
N TRP A 53 -2.57 10.55 -2.84
CA TRP A 53 -1.14 10.86 -2.89
C TRP A 53 -0.72 12.00 -1.95
N GLY A 54 -1.65 12.88 -1.53
CA GLY A 54 -1.40 13.92 -0.54
C GLY A 54 -1.19 13.36 0.88
N ASP A 55 -1.88 12.27 1.22
CA ASP A 55 -1.73 11.55 2.50
C ASP A 55 -1.40 10.06 2.28
N PHE A 56 -0.45 9.82 1.36
CA PHE A 56 -0.08 8.51 0.82
C PHE A 56 0.06 7.41 1.89
N GLU A 57 0.87 7.66 2.92
CA GLU A 57 1.17 6.63 3.92
C GLU A 57 -0.07 6.23 4.73
N ASN A 58 -0.90 7.19 5.14
CA ASN A 58 -2.15 6.92 5.85
C ASN A 58 -3.18 6.25 4.95
N ASN A 59 -3.25 6.67 3.68
CA ASN A 59 -4.24 6.17 2.73
C ASN A 59 -4.01 4.73 2.29
N LEU A 60 -2.79 4.20 2.43
CA LEU A 60 -2.51 2.77 2.23
C LEU A 60 -3.37 1.85 3.11
N ALA A 61 -3.95 2.35 4.20
CA ALA A 61 -4.86 1.60 5.07
C ALA A 61 -6.24 1.34 4.45
N PHE A 62 -6.64 2.17 3.49
CA PHE A 62 -8.00 2.22 2.97
C PHE A 62 -8.15 1.49 1.63
N LEU A 63 -7.44 0.37 1.49
CA LEU A 63 -7.69 -0.58 0.41
C LEU A 63 -9.14 -1.05 0.50
N SER A 64 -9.91 -0.80 -0.57
CA SER A 64 -11.33 -1.12 -0.65
C SER A 64 -11.53 -2.63 -0.77
N ARG A 65 -12.22 -3.21 0.20
CA ARG A 65 -12.53 -4.65 0.21
C ARG A 65 -13.53 -4.97 -0.89
N GLU A 66 -14.45 -4.05 -1.13
CA GLU A 66 -15.45 -4.07 -2.17
C GLU A 66 -14.80 -4.17 -3.55
N MET A 67 -13.88 -3.26 -3.87
CA MET A 67 -13.19 -3.28 -5.17
C MET A 67 -12.36 -4.55 -5.39
N VAL A 68 -11.71 -5.07 -4.33
CA VAL A 68 -10.98 -6.35 -4.40
C VAL A 68 -11.94 -7.51 -4.70
N MET A 69 -13.08 -7.57 -4.02
CA MET A 69 -14.07 -8.63 -4.24
C MET A 69 -14.78 -8.51 -5.61
N GLU A 70 -15.02 -7.30 -6.10
CA GLU A 70 -15.53 -7.07 -7.47
C GLU A 70 -14.53 -7.55 -8.54
N SER A 71 -13.24 -7.34 -8.31
CA SER A 71 -12.18 -7.88 -9.18
C SER A 71 -12.20 -9.41 -9.21
N VAL A 72 -12.34 -10.04 -8.04
CA VAL A 72 -12.48 -11.51 -7.94
C VAL A 72 -13.73 -12.00 -8.65
N ASP A 73 -14.88 -11.37 -8.42
CA ASP A 73 -16.14 -11.72 -9.08
C ASP A 73 -16.02 -11.62 -10.62
N THR A 74 -15.37 -10.55 -11.10
CA THR A 74 -15.11 -10.34 -12.53
C THR A 74 -14.22 -11.44 -13.13
N MET A 75 -13.16 -11.85 -12.42
CA MET A 75 -12.28 -12.92 -12.87
C MET A 75 -12.98 -14.28 -12.86
N LEU A 76 -13.79 -14.56 -11.84
CA LEU A 76 -14.59 -15.77 -11.78
C LEU A 76 -15.59 -15.83 -12.95
N ASP A 77 -16.33 -14.77 -13.24
CA ASP A 77 -17.26 -14.73 -14.38
C ASP A 77 -16.52 -14.87 -15.73
N THR A 78 -15.31 -14.32 -15.83
CA THR A 78 -14.49 -14.39 -17.04
C THR A 78 -13.97 -15.79 -17.29
N HIS A 79 -13.43 -16.45 -16.27
CA HIS A 79 -12.68 -17.70 -16.41
C HIS A 79 -13.51 -18.96 -16.14
N MET A 80 -14.56 -18.88 -15.32
CA MET A 80 -15.42 -20.03 -15.02
C MET A 80 -16.48 -20.26 -16.11
N ILE A 81 -16.82 -21.53 -16.33
CA ILE A 81 -17.95 -21.95 -17.18
C ILE A 81 -19.17 -22.28 -16.31
N THR A 82 -18.92 -22.92 -15.17
CA THR A 82 -19.92 -23.32 -14.18
C THR A 82 -19.30 -23.33 -12.79
N PHE A 83 -20.13 -23.11 -11.77
CA PHE A 83 -19.77 -23.23 -10.36
C PHE A 83 -20.33 -24.51 -9.72
N ASP A 84 -20.93 -25.39 -10.52
CA ASP A 84 -21.44 -26.68 -10.09
C ASP A 84 -20.31 -27.71 -10.12
N GLU A 85 -19.81 -28.13 -8.96
CA GLU A 85 -18.70 -29.08 -8.84
C GLU A 85 -19.01 -30.46 -9.45
N GLU A 86 -20.29 -30.77 -9.68
CA GLU A 86 -20.73 -32.02 -10.31
C GLU A 86 -20.82 -31.91 -11.86
N ASP A 87 -20.68 -30.72 -12.45
CA ASP A 87 -20.66 -30.54 -13.91
C ASP A 87 -19.28 -30.90 -14.48
N ASP A 88 -19.24 -31.71 -15.54
CA ASP A 88 -18.00 -32.16 -16.18
C ASP A 88 -17.10 -31.01 -16.68
N ASP A 89 -17.66 -29.82 -16.94
CA ASP A 89 -16.90 -28.63 -17.34
C ASP A 89 -16.41 -27.79 -16.13
N PHE A 90 -16.60 -28.25 -14.89
CA PHE A 90 -16.02 -27.63 -13.71
C PHE A 90 -14.52 -27.91 -13.60
N SER A 91 -13.77 -26.87 -13.25
CA SER A 91 -12.31 -26.93 -13.16
C SER A 91 -11.83 -26.17 -11.92
N TYR A 92 -11.32 -26.91 -10.94
CA TYR A 92 -10.67 -26.29 -9.77
C TYR A 92 -9.46 -25.44 -10.18
N ALA A 93 -8.75 -25.83 -11.25
CA ALA A 93 -7.61 -25.07 -11.75
C ALA A 93 -8.04 -23.68 -12.23
N ASP A 94 -9.13 -23.60 -12.99
CA ASP A 94 -9.67 -22.31 -13.47
C ASP A 94 -10.24 -21.48 -12.31
N TYR A 95 -10.87 -22.13 -11.33
CA TYR A 95 -11.34 -21.47 -10.11
C TYR A 95 -10.20 -20.80 -9.35
N PHE A 96 -9.14 -21.55 -9.02
CA PHE A 96 -8.00 -21.00 -8.28
C PHE A 96 -7.25 -19.93 -9.07
N ALA A 97 -7.09 -20.12 -10.39
CA ALA A 97 -6.48 -19.11 -11.25
C ALA A 97 -7.30 -17.79 -11.26
N ALA A 98 -8.64 -17.89 -11.30
CA ALA A 98 -9.51 -16.71 -11.23
C ALA A 98 -9.39 -15.97 -9.89
N ILE A 99 -9.33 -16.71 -8.77
CA ILE A 99 -9.10 -16.11 -7.45
C ILE A 99 -7.74 -15.42 -7.38
N GLU A 100 -6.68 -16.07 -7.87
CA GLU A 100 -5.32 -15.51 -7.91
C GLU A 100 -5.29 -14.22 -8.74
N MET A 101 -5.84 -14.24 -9.95
CA MET A 101 -5.93 -13.05 -10.81
C MET A 101 -6.77 -11.94 -10.18
N GLY A 102 -7.88 -12.29 -9.54
CA GLY A 102 -8.79 -11.32 -8.90
C GLY A 102 -8.18 -10.65 -7.68
N THR A 103 -7.32 -11.36 -6.95
CA THR A 103 -6.62 -10.88 -5.74
C THR A 103 -5.23 -10.30 -6.02
N GLN A 104 -4.79 -10.24 -7.29
CA GLN A 104 -3.45 -9.78 -7.69
C GLN A 104 -3.08 -8.41 -7.12
N VAL A 105 -4.05 -7.50 -6.94
CA VAL A 105 -3.83 -6.20 -6.32
C VAL A 105 -3.26 -6.30 -4.91
N VAL A 106 -3.67 -7.30 -4.11
CA VAL A 106 -3.16 -7.51 -2.76
C VAL A 106 -1.68 -7.87 -2.83
N THR A 107 -1.32 -8.84 -3.68
CA THR A 107 0.06 -9.25 -3.92
C THR A 107 0.92 -8.08 -4.39
N ASP A 108 0.42 -7.29 -5.35
CA ASP A 108 1.14 -6.14 -5.88
C ASP A 108 1.37 -5.06 -4.81
N LEU A 109 0.41 -4.82 -3.92
CA LEU A 109 0.56 -3.87 -2.81
C LEU A 109 1.50 -4.39 -1.72
N THR A 110 1.53 -5.70 -1.44
CA THR A 110 2.38 -6.27 -0.39
C THR A 110 3.82 -6.54 -0.83
N GLU A 111 4.03 -6.80 -2.13
CA GLU A 111 5.34 -7.21 -2.66
C GLU A 111 5.90 -6.18 -3.65
N SER A 112 5.14 -5.85 -4.69
CA SER A 112 5.60 -4.96 -5.77
C SER A 112 5.76 -3.52 -5.29
N LEU A 113 4.83 -2.98 -4.51
CA LEU A 113 4.87 -1.59 -4.03
C LEU A 113 6.11 -1.31 -3.17
N PRO A 114 6.44 -2.08 -2.11
CA PRO A 114 7.66 -1.86 -1.34
C PRO A 114 8.93 -1.96 -2.20
N LEU A 115 8.96 -2.89 -3.15
CA LEU A 115 10.08 -3.03 -4.08
C LEU A 115 10.25 -1.79 -4.97
N ARG A 116 9.17 -1.34 -5.61
CA ARG A 116 9.16 -0.13 -6.46
C ARG A 116 9.51 1.12 -5.66
N PHE A 117 8.99 1.22 -4.44
CA PHE A 117 9.28 2.32 -3.54
C PHE A 117 10.77 2.38 -3.20
N LYS A 118 11.37 1.24 -2.81
CA LYS A 118 12.81 1.13 -2.54
C LYS A 118 13.65 1.45 -3.78
N GLN A 119 13.22 1.02 -4.96
CA GLN A 119 13.88 1.36 -6.23
C GLN A 119 13.83 2.86 -6.50
N TRP A 120 12.68 3.50 -6.30
CA TRP A 120 12.49 4.95 -6.49
C TRP A 120 13.32 5.78 -5.51
N ILE A 121 13.25 5.49 -4.22
CA ILE A 121 14.01 6.21 -3.18
C ILE A 121 15.51 6.20 -3.47
N LYS A 122 16.06 5.09 -4.00
CA LYS A 122 17.47 5.00 -4.39
C LYS A 122 17.87 5.93 -5.54
N THR A 123 16.92 6.39 -6.34
CA THR A 123 17.19 7.32 -7.44
C THR A 123 17.30 8.78 -6.98
N LEU A 124 16.87 9.08 -5.75
CA LEU A 124 16.82 10.45 -5.26
C LEU A 124 18.23 11.00 -5.02
N GLN A 125 18.48 12.22 -5.48
CA GLN A 125 19.75 12.92 -5.26
C GLN A 125 19.46 14.40 -5.00
N PRO A 126 20.22 15.04 -4.11
CA PRO A 126 20.10 16.47 -3.88
C PRO A 126 20.52 17.17 -5.17
N GLN A 127 19.67 18.08 -5.65
CA GLN A 127 19.96 18.87 -6.85
C GLN A 127 20.78 20.10 -6.51
N GLU A 128 20.67 20.56 -5.26
CA GLU A 128 21.39 21.69 -4.72
C GLU A 128 22.34 21.24 -3.62
N GLY A 129 23.40 22.02 -3.41
CA GLY A 129 24.34 21.81 -2.31
C GLY A 129 23.75 22.22 -0.95
N LYS A 130 24.61 22.61 -0.02
CA LYS A 130 24.16 23.12 1.28
C LYS A 130 23.28 24.35 1.13
N ASN A 131 22.13 24.34 1.79
CA ASN A 131 21.33 25.53 2.01
C ASN A 131 21.93 26.34 3.16
N GLU A 132 22.19 27.63 2.96
CA GLU A 132 22.86 28.47 3.98
C GLU A 132 22.10 28.58 5.30
N ALA A 133 20.76 28.64 5.25
CA ALA A 133 19.94 28.75 6.45
C ALA A 133 20.02 27.44 7.26
N CYS A 134 19.97 26.30 6.58
CA CYS A 134 20.16 25.00 7.21
C CYS A 134 21.58 24.84 7.77
N ASP A 135 22.64 25.24 7.06
CA ASP A 135 24.03 25.08 7.55
C ASP A 135 24.30 25.93 8.80
N LYS A 136 23.59 27.08 8.95
CA LYS A 136 23.63 27.91 10.17
C LYS A 136 22.78 27.34 11.30
N LEU A 137 21.65 26.68 10.98
CA LEU A 137 20.69 26.19 11.97
C LEU A 137 21.04 24.81 12.53
N LEU A 138 21.56 23.92 11.68
CA LEU A 138 21.80 22.52 12.02
C LEU A 138 23.08 22.38 12.85
N ASN A 139 22.93 21.90 14.08
CA ASN A 139 24.04 21.61 14.97
C ASN A 139 24.49 20.14 14.82
N ARG A 140 25.77 19.89 14.53
CA ARG A 140 26.33 18.54 14.37
C ARG A 140 26.39 17.75 15.68
N ASP A 141 26.43 18.44 16.82
CA ASP A 141 26.46 17.82 18.15
C ASP A 141 25.05 17.56 18.74
N ALA A 142 23.99 17.84 17.98
CA ALA A 142 22.61 17.58 18.36
C ALA A 142 22.14 16.18 17.93
N LEU A 143 21.01 15.73 18.48
CA LEU A 143 20.32 14.52 18.04
C LEU A 143 19.28 14.84 16.96
N TYR A 144 19.00 13.85 16.11
CA TYR A 144 18.09 13.96 14.97
C TYR A 144 17.16 12.77 14.91
N ILE A 145 15.86 13.02 14.71
CA ILE A 145 14.92 12.02 14.21
C ILE A 145 14.65 12.37 12.75
N ASN A 146 14.99 11.44 11.86
CA ASN A 146 14.81 11.60 10.42
C ASN A 146 13.67 10.73 9.92
N PHE A 147 12.61 11.38 9.46
CA PHE A 147 11.47 10.75 8.78
C PHE A 147 11.75 10.52 7.29
N ASN A 148 12.83 11.09 6.73
CA ASN A 148 13.19 10.86 5.33
C ASN A 148 13.94 9.54 5.19
N TYR A 149 13.81 8.95 4.01
CA TYR A 149 14.50 7.70 3.65
C TYR A 149 15.95 7.94 3.17
N THR A 150 16.41 9.20 3.12
CA THR A 150 17.66 9.65 2.52
C THR A 150 18.68 10.11 3.57
N GLU A 151 19.96 9.94 3.24
CA GLU A 151 21.11 10.22 4.09
C GLU A 151 21.60 11.68 4.04
N PHE A 152 20.79 12.63 3.58
CA PHE A 152 21.28 13.98 3.23
C PHE A 152 21.73 14.82 4.42
N LEU A 153 21.23 14.57 5.64
CA LEU A 153 21.79 15.16 6.86
C LEU A 153 23.28 14.80 7.04
N GLU A 154 23.64 13.55 6.73
CA GLU A 154 25.03 13.09 6.79
C GLU A 154 25.83 13.64 5.60
N THR A 155 25.36 13.39 4.37
CA THR A 155 26.16 13.62 3.17
C THR A 155 26.27 15.09 2.77
N VAL A 156 25.26 15.91 3.07
CA VAL A 156 25.26 17.34 2.75
C VAL A 156 25.75 18.17 3.94
N TYR A 157 25.34 17.84 5.18
CA TYR A 157 25.63 18.67 6.37
C TYR A 157 26.71 18.11 7.31
N GLY A 158 27.11 16.84 7.13
CA GLY A 158 28.14 16.20 7.94
C GLY A 158 27.67 15.88 9.36
N VAL A 159 26.37 15.66 9.56
CA VAL A 159 25.85 15.19 10.86
C VAL A 159 26.33 13.74 11.07
N PRO A 160 26.92 13.40 12.23
CA PRO A 160 27.32 12.02 12.53
C PRO A 160 26.13 11.05 12.52
N ILE A 161 26.30 9.87 11.91
CA ILE A 161 25.22 8.87 11.78
C ILE A 161 24.71 8.36 13.14
N ASP A 162 25.57 8.30 14.15
CA ASP A 162 25.23 7.92 15.53
C ASP A 162 24.36 8.96 16.25
N HIS A 163 24.21 10.16 15.66
CA HIS A 163 23.28 11.19 16.12
C HIS A 163 21.93 11.17 15.40
N ILE A 164 21.74 10.29 14.40
CA ILE A 164 20.54 10.27 13.55
C ILE A 164 19.77 8.96 13.73
N LEU A 165 18.51 9.09 14.14
CA LEU A 165 17.55 7.99 14.15
C LEU A 165 16.72 7.99 12.87
N TYR A 166 16.95 7.02 12.00
CA TYR A 166 16.15 6.76 10.80
C TYR A 166 14.93 5.89 11.12
N ILE A 167 13.80 6.50 11.41
CA ILE A 167 12.62 5.74 11.88
C ILE A 167 11.97 4.90 10.78
N HIS A 168 12.11 5.29 9.52
CA HIS A 168 11.63 4.53 8.36
C HIS A 168 12.70 3.64 7.73
N GLY A 169 13.89 3.61 8.32
CA GLY A 169 15.09 3.00 7.76
C GLY A 169 15.82 3.88 6.76
N ASP A 170 16.99 3.40 6.35
CA ASP A 170 17.90 4.07 5.43
C ASP A 170 17.98 3.30 4.11
N ARG A 171 17.78 3.98 2.99
CA ARG A 171 17.83 3.40 1.64
C ARG A 171 19.15 2.72 1.29
N ARG A 172 20.26 3.07 1.96
CA ARG A 172 21.58 2.44 1.80
C ARG A 172 21.61 1.03 2.37
N GLU A 173 20.73 0.72 3.33
CA GLU A 173 20.63 -0.62 3.92
C GLU A 173 19.99 -1.61 2.92
N GLN A 174 20.82 -2.47 2.32
CA GLN A 174 20.33 -3.42 1.31
C GLN A 174 19.42 -4.50 1.91
N LYS A 175 19.76 -4.99 3.11
CA LYS A 175 19.11 -6.13 3.77
C LYS A 175 17.87 -5.76 4.58
N ARG A 176 17.68 -4.47 4.89
CA ARG A 176 16.48 -4.00 5.58
C ARG A 176 15.46 -3.45 4.60
N ASN A 177 14.19 -3.65 4.93
CA ASN A 177 13.10 -3.02 4.20
C ASN A 177 12.86 -1.63 4.77
N LEU A 178 12.49 -0.70 3.90
CA LEU A 178 12.00 0.60 4.32
C LEU A 178 10.61 0.40 4.94
N ILE A 179 10.35 1.10 6.04
CA ILE A 179 9.05 1.05 6.70
C ILE A 179 8.16 2.08 6.02
N LEU A 180 7.15 1.59 5.30
CA LEU A 180 6.17 2.36 4.56
C LEU A 180 4.78 2.05 5.10
N GLY A 181 4.00 3.05 5.49
CA GLY A 181 2.59 2.85 5.83
C GLY A 181 2.05 3.68 6.99
N HIS A 182 0.88 3.28 7.46
CA HIS A 182 -0.04 4.14 8.21
C HIS A 182 0.01 3.99 9.73
N GLY A 183 0.71 2.97 10.28
CA GLY A 183 0.74 2.70 11.73
C GLY A 183 -0.63 2.47 12.39
N ARG A 184 -1.71 2.31 11.59
CA ARG A 184 -3.08 2.11 12.09
C ARG A 184 -3.29 0.66 12.50
N ASN A 185 -4.29 0.45 13.35
CA ASN A 185 -4.68 -0.86 13.83
C ASN A 185 -5.69 -1.50 12.85
N PRO A 186 -5.31 -2.59 12.15
CA PRO A 186 -6.17 -3.23 11.16
C PRO A 186 -7.50 -3.73 11.72
N ASP A 187 -7.52 -4.22 12.97
CA ASP A 187 -8.75 -4.72 13.62
C ASP A 187 -9.75 -3.59 13.87
N LYS A 188 -9.26 -2.41 14.28
CA LYS A 188 -10.10 -1.23 14.45
C LYS A 188 -10.65 -0.74 13.12
N ASP A 189 -9.81 -0.65 12.10
CA ASP A 189 -10.23 -0.20 10.77
C ASP A 189 -11.25 -1.18 10.17
N PHE A 190 -11.05 -2.50 10.34
CA PHE A 190 -12.02 -3.52 9.95
C PHE A 190 -13.34 -3.40 10.73
N ALA A 191 -13.30 -3.23 12.06
CA ALA A 191 -14.50 -3.09 12.87
C ALA A 191 -15.33 -1.87 12.44
N HIS A 192 -14.68 -0.73 12.18
CA HIS A 192 -15.35 0.46 11.66
C HIS A 192 -15.98 0.23 10.29
N TRP A 193 -15.25 -0.40 9.37
CA TRP A 193 -15.77 -0.76 8.04
C TRP A 193 -16.96 -1.72 8.15
N TYR A 194 -16.87 -2.76 8.97
CA TYR A 194 -17.92 -3.75 9.17
C TYR A 194 -19.19 -3.10 9.73
N GLU A 195 -19.06 -2.26 10.76
CA GLU A 195 -20.19 -1.57 11.38
C GLU A 195 -20.91 -0.61 10.40
N ARG A 196 -20.14 0.03 9.50
CA ARG A 196 -20.69 0.89 8.44
C ARG A 196 -21.48 0.10 7.40
N ASN A 197 -21.02 -1.10 7.06
CA ASN A 197 -21.50 -1.86 5.89
C ASN A 197 -22.39 -3.08 6.23
N LYS A 198 -22.49 -3.51 7.49
CA LYS A 198 -23.29 -4.69 7.91
C LYS A 198 -24.80 -4.60 7.61
N GLY A 199 -25.31 -3.39 7.39
CA GLY A 199 -26.71 -3.16 7.03
C GLY A 199 -26.98 -3.27 5.52
N GLU A 200 -25.94 -3.44 4.70
CA GLU A 200 -26.10 -3.58 3.26
C GLU A 200 -26.77 -4.90 2.91
N GLN A 201 -27.70 -4.84 1.95
CA GLN A 201 -28.45 -6.01 1.52
C GLN A 201 -27.63 -6.84 0.53
N PRO A 202 -27.67 -8.19 0.62
CA PRO A 202 -27.19 -9.03 -0.47
C PRO A 202 -27.97 -8.70 -1.73
N PHE A 203 -27.27 -8.58 -2.86
CA PHE A 203 -27.91 -8.38 -4.14
C PHE A 203 -28.57 -9.70 -4.60
N HIS A 204 -29.77 -9.63 -5.20
CA HIS A 204 -30.44 -10.74 -5.92
C HIS A 204 -31.42 -10.09 -6.93
N ASP A 205 -31.38 -10.36 -8.24
CA ASP A 205 -31.97 -11.56 -8.90
C ASP A 205 -30.99 -12.24 -9.88
N TYR A 206 -31.30 -13.49 -10.26
CA TYR A 206 -30.38 -14.49 -10.84
C TYR A 206 -29.47 -14.05 -12.01
N ARG A 207 -28.15 -14.37 -11.94
CA ARG A 207 -27.21 -14.37 -13.09
C ARG A 207 -27.40 -15.62 -13.94
N ARG A 208 -27.14 -15.53 -15.25
CA ARG A 208 -27.06 -16.70 -16.15
C ARG A 208 -25.61 -16.97 -16.52
N GLY A 209 -25.10 -18.16 -16.20
CA GLY A 209 -23.77 -18.59 -16.65
C GLY A 209 -23.72 -18.77 -18.17
N LYS A 210 -22.53 -19.02 -18.72
CA LYS A 210 -22.31 -19.17 -20.18
C LYS A 210 -23.18 -20.26 -20.82
N LYS A 211 -23.55 -21.30 -20.08
CA LYS A 211 -24.49 -22.37 -20.50
C LYS A 211 -25.99 -22.07 -20.23
N GLY A 212 -26.33 -20.87 -19.77
CA GLY A 212 -27.71 -20.46 -19.46
C GLY A 212 -28.25 -20.90 -18.10
N ARG A 213 -27.47 -21.61 -17.27
CA ARG A 213 -27.83 -21.98 -15.88
C ARG A 213 -27.97 -20.73 -15.01
N LYS A 214 -28.99 -20.69 -14.13
CA LYS A 214 -29.27 -19.55 -13.24
C LYS A 214 -28.56 -19.72 -11.89
N TYR A 215 -27.89 -18.67 -11.42
CA TYR A 215 -27.24 -18.59 -10.11
C TYR A 215 -27.69 -17.33 -9.37
N LYS A 216 -27.69 -17.35 -8.04
CA LYS A 216 -27.98 -16.15 -7.24
C LYS A 216 -26.90 -15.09 -7.49
N ASN A 217 -27.31 -13.83 -7.70
CA ASN A 217 -26.42 -12.70 -7.97
C ASN A 217 -25.97 -12.04 -6.67
N ASP A 218 -25.41 -12.82 -5.76
CA ASP A 218 -24.95 -12.29 -4.48
C ASP A 218 -23.69 -11.43 -4.65
N SER A 219 -23.59 -10.35 -3.87
CA SER A 219 -22.34 -9.60 -3.76
C SER A 219 -21.29 -10.48 -3.08
N LEU A 220 -20.15 -10.70 -3.72
CA LEU A 220 -19.07 -11.49 -3.15
C LEU A 220 -18.53 -10.87 -1.85
N THR A 221 -18.54 -9.54 -1.74
CA THR A 221 -18.25 -8.84 -0.47
C THR A 221 -19.19 -9.28 0.63
N TYR A 222 -20.50 -9.31 0.33
CA TYR A 222 -21.49 -9.73 1.31
C TYR A 222 -21.35 -11.19 1.73
N LEU A 223 -21.20 -12.08 0.75
CA LEU A 223 -20.97 -13.50 1.01
C LEU A 223 -19.73 -13.72 1.88
N THR A 224 -18.66 -12.98 1.61
CA THR A 224 -17.38 -13.15 2.29
C THR A 224 -17.40 -12.62 3.72
N TYR A 225 -18.00 -11.44 3.96
CA TYR A 225 -17.85 -10.74 5.23
C TYR A 225 -19.10 -10.72 6.11
N PHE A 226 -20.30 -10.86 5.56
CA PHE A 226 -21.56 -10.70 6.30
C PHE A 226 -22.40 -11.98 6.39
N LEU A 227 -22.23 -12.95 5.49
CA LEU A 227 -22.97 -14.21 5.55
C LEU A 227 -22.35 -15.18 6.58
N GLU A 228 -23.14 -15.57 7.60
CA GLU A 228 -22.73 -16.61 8.54
C GLU A 228 -22.53 -17.96 7.82
N GLY A 229 -21.31 -18.53 7.94
CA GLY A 229 -20.98 -19.86 7.41
C GLY A 229 -20.13 -19.90 6.14
N PHE A 230 -20.07 -18.83 5.33
CA PHE A 230 -19.23 -18.80 4.11
C PHE A 230 -17.73 -18.54 4.44
N GLY A 231 -17.47 -17.70 5.44
CA GLY A 231 -16.10 -17.31 5.86
C GLY A 231 -15.30 -18.39 6.61
N ALA A 232 -15.80 -19.62 6.74
CA ALA A 232 -15.16 -20.63 7.57
C ALA A 232 -14.01 -21.38 6.90
N CYS A 233 -13.99 -21.55 5.56
CA CYS A 233 -13.10 -22.54 4.94
C CYS A 233 -12.14 -22.05 3.83
N ALA A 234 -12.41 -20.97 3.09
CA ALA A 234 -11.61 -20.65 1.89
C ALA A 234 -10.71 -19.39 1.97
N LEU A 235 -10.97 -18.44 2.87
CA LEU A 235 -10.30 -17.11 2.85
C LEU A 235 -9.56 -16.75 4.15
N ARG A 236 -9.34 -17.72 5.05
CA ARG A 236 -8.56 -17.49 6.29
C ARG A 236 -7.08 -17.15 6.05
N SER A 237 -6.57 -17.32 4.83
CA SER A 237 -5.19 -16.98 4.45
C SER A 237 -4.97 -15.50 4.13
N LEU A 238 -6.03 -14.68 4.09
CA LEU A 238 -5.97 -13.24 3.79
C LEU A 238 -6.20 -12.33 5.02
N LYS A 239 -6.11 -12.89 6.23
CA LYS A 239 -6.02 -12.11 7.48
C LYS A 239 -4.57 -11.85 7.87
#